data_AF-A0A1E7J0C8-F1
#
_entry.id   AF-A0A1E7J0C8-F1
#
_cell.length_a   1.000
_cell.length_b   1.000
_cell.length_c   1.000
_cell.angle_alpha   90.00
_cell.angle_beta   90.00
_cell.angle_gamma   90.00
#
_symmetry.space_group_name_H-M   'P 1'
#
loop_
_entity.id
_entity.type
_entity.pdbx_description
1 polymer ?
#
loop_
_entity_poly.entity_id
_entity_poly.type
_entity_poly.pdbx_seq_one_letter_code
_entity_poly.pdbx_strand_id
1 'polypeptide(L)' 'MPEKEDTLVIRANVEVTASSLQAIVQNAKKVSGADEKGVYRVDTADKVSEMISRFLMENDFEGFVKNIDNYR' A
#
# COMPACT_ATOMS: atom_id res chain seq x y z
N MET A 1 17.07 -12.91 14.66
CA MET A 1 16.32 -13.05 13.40
C MET A 1 14.88 -12.71 13.76
N PRO A 2 14.28 -11.60 13.31
CA PRO A 2 12.89 -11.33 13.64
C PRO A 2 12.05 -12.45 13.00
N GLU A 3 11.19 -13.07 13.81
CA GLU A 3 10.19 -14.02 13.35
C GLU A 3 9.40 -13.36 12.22
N LYS A 4 9.21 -14.07 11.10
CA LYS A 4 8.32 -13.59 10.05
C LYS A 4 6.93 -13.56 10.68
N GLU A 5 6.45 -12.36 10.99
CA GLU A 5 5.06 -12.16 11.40
C GLU A 5 4.15 -12.81 10.34
N ASP A 6 3.22 -13.65 10.79
CA ASP A 6 2.26 -14.31 9.91
C ASP A 6 1.37 -13.24 9.29
N THR A 7 1.65 -12.90 8.04
CA THR A 7 0.95 -11.86 7.29
C THR A 7 0.00 -12.49 6.29
N LEU A 8 -1.23 -11.98 6.25
CA LEU A 8 -2.26 -12.40 5.32
C LEU A 8 -2.55 -11.28 4.32
N VAL A 9 -2.58 -11.62 3.03
CA VAL A 9 -3.05 -10.70 1.99
C VAL A 9 -4.57 -10.81 1.92
N ILE A 10 -5.25 -9.69 2.21
CA ILE A 10 -6.71 -9.61 2.18
C ILE A 10 -7.19 -8.71 1.04
N ARG A 11 -8.42 -8.95 0.58
CA ARG A 11 -9.12 -8.05 -0.35
C ARG A 11 -10.16 -7.26 0.42
N ALA A 12 -9.93 -5.96 0.55
CA ALA A 12 -10.85 -5.01 1.18
C ALA A 12 -11.07 -3.82 0.25
N ASN A 13 -12.30 -3.31 0.22
CA ASN A 13 -12.56 -2.02 -0.40
C ASN A 13 -12.20 -0.92 0.60
N VAL A 14 -11.29 -0.03 0.22
CA VAL A 14 -10.84 1.08 1.06
C VAL A 14 -11.01 2.38 0.30
N GLU A 15 -11.36 3.44 1.02
CA GLU A 15 -11.40 4.78 0.45
C GLU A 15 -10.07 5.48 0.68
N VAL A 16 -9.51 6.03 -0.39
CA VAL A 16 -8.29 6.84 -0.35
C VAL A 16 -8.53 8.12 -1.13
N THR A 17 -7.75 9.15 -0.81
CA THR A 17 -7.85 10.39 -1.57
C THR A 17 -7.32 10.20 -3.00
N ALA A 18 -7.90 10.92 -3.96
CA ALA A 18 -7.41 10.92 -5.34
C ALA A 18 -5.94 11.38 -5.43
N SER A 19 -5.53 12.30 -4.55
CA SER A 19 -4.15 12.77 -4.46
C SER A 19 -3.20 11.67 -3.96
N SER A 20 -3.60 10.83 -3.00
CA SER A 20 -2.83 9.66 -2.58
C SER A 20 -2.59 8.70 -3.74
N LEU A 21 -3.64 8.36 -4.50
CA LEU A 21 -3.49 7.49 -5.67
C LEU A 21 -2.55 8.08 -6.71
N GLN A 22 -2.71 9.37 -7.04
CA GLN A 22 -1.83 10.07 -7.98
C GLN A 22 -0.36 10.03 -7.53
N ALA A 23 -0.09 10.27 -6.24
CA ALA A 23 1.26 10.23 -5.70
C ALA A 23 1.89 8.83 -5.83
N ILE A 24 1.12 7.76 -5.53
CA ILE A 24 1.58 6.37 -5.70
C ILE A 24 1.96 6.11 -7.16
N VAL A 25 1.08 6.44 -8.11
CA VAL A 25 1.34 6.21 -9.54
C VAL A 25 2.55 7.00 -10.03
N GLN A 26 2.68 8.27 -9.63
CA GLN A 26 3.82 9.11 -10.02
C GLN A 26 5.15 8.55 -9.50
N ASN A 27 5.19 8.15 -8.23
CA ASN A 27 6.39 7.60 -7.63
C ASN A 27 6.71 6.21 -8.21
N ALA A 28 5.71 5.36 -8.43
CA ALA A 28 5.91 4.07 -9.07
C ALA A 28 6.48 4.21 -10.49
N LYS A 29 5.98 5.16 -11.29
CA LYS A 29 6.54 5.46 -12.63
C LYS A 29 7.99 5.94 -12.57
N LYS A 30 8.35 6.75 -11.57
CA LYS A 30 9.74 7.20 -11.38
C LYS A 30 10.68 6.05 -11.03
N VAL A 31 10.23 5.11 -10.19
CA VAL A 31 11.04 3.97 -9.71
C VAL A 31 11.18 2.90 -10.78
N SER A 32 10.12 2.58 -11.54
CA SER A 32 10.17 1.53 -12.56
C SER A 32 11.03 1.89 -13.78
N GLY A 33 11.35 3.17 -13.98
CA GLY A 33 12.01 3.64 -15.20
C GLY A 33 11.10 3.53 -16.43
N ALA A 34 11.48 4.20 -17.53
CA ALA A 34 10.85 3.95 -18.81
C ALA A 34 11.51 2.71 -19.44
N ASP A 35 10.70 1.79 -19.98
CA ASP A 35 11.21 0.70 -20.81
C ASP A 35 11.88 1.29 -22.08
N GLU A 36 12.64 0.49 -22.83
CA GLU A 36 13.40 0.89 -24.03
C GLU A 36 12.53 1.54 -25.13
N LYS A 37 11.20 1.43 -25.02
CA LYS A 37 10.18 2.01 -25.92
C LYS A 37 9.40 3.18 -25.33
N GLY A 38 9.78 3.69 -24.14
CA GLY A 38 9.08 4.81 -23.48
C GLY A 38 7.75 4.45 -22.83
N VAL A 39 7.42 3.15 -22.72
CA VAL A 39 6.16 2.67 -22.13
C VAL A 39 6.38 2.37 -20.65
N TYR A 40 5.54 2.97 -19.79
CA TYR A 40 5.52 2.67 -18.36
C TYR A 40 4.59 1.48 -18.10
N ARG A 41 5.15 0.33 -17.74
CA ARG A 41 4.39 -0.83 -17.31
C ARG A 41 4.42 -0.92 -15.78
N VAL A 42 3.58 -0.12 -15.15
CA VAL A 42 3.41 -0.11 -13.69
C VAL A 42 2.11 -0.83 -13.36
N ASP A 43 2.20 -1.93 -12.62
CA ASP A 43 1.01 -2.49 -11.97
C ASP A 43 0.63 -1.59 -10.79
N THR A 44 -0.35 -0.74 -11.04
CA THR A 44 -0.82 0.24 -10.07
C THR A 44 -1.62 -0.40 -8.95
N ALA A 45 -2.29 -1.52 -9.19
CA ALA A 45 -3.04 -2.23 -8.16
C ALA A 45 -2.11 -2.88 -7.13
N ASP A 46 -1.03 -3.51 -7.61
CA ASP A 46 -0.01 -4.09 -6.74
C ASP A 46 0.72 -3.01 -5.93
N LYS A 47 1.06 -1.87 -6.55
CA LYS A 47 1.71 -0.77 -5.82
C LYS A 47 0.81 -0.09 -4.81
N VAL A 48 -0.49 0.03 -5.06
CA VAL A 48 -1.43 0.51 -4.05
C VAL A 48 -1.49 -0.47 -2.88
N SER A 49 -1.60 -1.76 -3.15
CA SER A 49 -1.61 -2.80 -2.12
C SER A 49 -0.34 -2.77 -1.26
N GLU A 50 0.83 -2.71 -1.90
CA GLU A 50 2.14 -2.60 -1.22
C GLU A 50 2.22 -1.37 -0.31
N MET A 51 1.81 -0.21 -0.81
CA MET A 51 1.88 1.06 -0.06
C MET A 51 0.93 1.06 1.14
N ILE A 52 -0.28 0.51 0.99
CA ILE A 52 -1.23 0.37 2.09
C ILE A 52 -0.70 -0.61 3.13
N SER A 53 -0.25 -1.80 2.72
CA SER A 53 0.29 -2.80 3.64
C SER A 53 1.46 -2.25 4.45
N ARG A 54 2.37 -1.51 3.80
CA ARG A 54 3.49 -0.87 4.48
C ARG A 54 3.01 0.18 5.49
N PHE A 55 2.06 1.02 5.12
CA PHE A 55 1.49 2.02 6.03
C PHE A 55 0.85 1.37 7.26
N LEU A 56 0.11 0.27 7.10
CA LEU A 56 -0.52 -0.45 8.20
C LEU A 56 0.49 -1.03 9.19
N MET A 57 1.62 -1.55 8.70
CA MET A 57 2.71 -2.06 9.54
C MET A 57 3.44 -0.91 10.27
N GLU A 58 3.72 0.19 9.57
CA GLU A 58 4.45 1.34 10.15
C GLU A 58 3.63 2.12 11.19
N ASN A 59 2.29 2.03 11.16
CA ASN A 59 1.39 2.81 12.03
C ASN A 59 0.66 1.97 13.09
N ASP A 60 1.13 0.77 13.40
CA ASP A 60 0.54 -0.13 14.41
C ASP A 60 -0.97 -0.35 14.19
N PHE A 61 -1.33 -0.81 12.99
CA PHE A 61 -2.72 -1.13 12.69
C PHE A 61 -3.30 -2.21 13.61
N GLU A 62 -2.46 -3.14 14.09
CA GLU A 62 -2.87 -4.15 15.07
C GLU A 62 -3.34 -3.52 16.38
N GLY A 63 -2.59 -2.55 16.91
CA GLY A 63 -3.03 -1.74 18.06
C GLY A 63 -4.31 -0.97 17.79
N PHE A 64 -4.43 -0.38 16.60
CA PHE A 64 -5.66 0.32 16.17
C PHE A 64 -6.89 -0.59 16.19
N VAL A 65 -6.82 -1.80 15.63
CA VAL A 65 -7.97 -2.74 15.59
C VAL A 65 -8.25 -3.41 16.94
N LYS A 66 -7.26 -3.54 17.82
CA LYS A 66 -7.48 -4.06 19.18
C LYS A 66 -8.20 -3.05 20.09
N ASN A 67 -8.16 -1.77 19.77
CA ASN A 67 -8.86 -0.74 20.54
C ASN A 67 -10.35 -0.69 20.16
N ILE A 68 -11.21 -1.16 21.07
CA ILE A 68 -12.67 -1.19 20.89
C ILE A 68 -13.29 0.21 20.70
N ASP A 69 -12.64 1.27 21.19
CA ASP A 69 -13.16 2.63 21.03
C ASP A 69 -13.07 3.14 19.59
N ASN A 70 -12.25 2.54 18.73
CA ASN A 70 -12.15 2.89 17.31
C ASN A 70 -13.34 2.38 16.46
N TYR A 71 -14.26 1.63 17.07
CA TYR A 71 -15.45 1.06 16.41
C TYR A 71 -16.74 1.81 16.76
N ARG A 72 -16.65 2.98 17.39
CA ARG A 72 -17.78 3.76 17.91
C ARG A 72 -17.95 5.09 17.19
#